data_AF-A0A7J8MSY6-F1
#
_entry.id   AF-A0A7J8MSY6-F1
#
_cell.length_a   1.000
_cell.length_b   1.000
_cell.length_c   1.000
_cell.angle_alpha   90.00
_cell.angle_beta   90.00
_cell.angle_gamma   90.00
#
_symmetry.space_group_name_H-M   'P 1'
#
loop_
_entity.id
_entity.type
_entity.pdbx_description
1 polymer ?
#
loop_
_entity_poly.entity_id
_entity_poly.type
_entity_poly.pdbx_seq_one_letter_code
_entity_poly.pdbx_strand_id
1 'polypeptide(L)'
;MLSSFICSLFFLTQFRLPFSLSQYCLTEFLCCGSSRNSNHMIKMAMWVFGYGSLIWKAGFNYDDRLVGFIKDYRRVFYQGSTDHRGTPEYPGRTVTLEPAPGEVCWGAAYKISKEEDKEAAIT
;
A
#
# COMPACT_ATOMS: atom_id res chain seq x y z
N MET A 1 -5.25 22.76 8.66
CA MET A 1 -4.99 22.48 7.23
C MET A 1 -3.89 21.41 7.05
N LEU A 2 -3.77 20.47 8.00
CA LEU A 2 -2.94 19.27 7.93
C LEU A 2 -3.72 18.16 8.66
N SER A 3 -4.52 17.37 7.95
CA SER A 3 -5.00 16.08 8.50
C SER A 3 -5.49 15.09 7.45
N SER A 4 -5.41 15.40 6.16
CA SER A 4 -6.01 14.59 5.08
C SER A 4 -5.20 13.35 4.68
N PHE A 5 -4.18 12.99 5.46
CA PHE A 5 -3.21 11.94 5.11
C PHE A 5 -3.22 10.76 6.10
N ILE A 6 -3.65 11.00 7.34
CA ILE A 6 -3.64 9.97 8.40
C ILE A 6 -4.96 9.17 8.40
N CYS A 7 -5.24 8.47 7.30
CA CYS A 7 -6.10 7.28 7.34
C CYS A 7 -5.47 6.08 6.63
N SER A 8 -4.27 6.27 6.05
CA SER A 8 -3.55 5.24 5.28
C SER A 8 -2.36 4.65 6.04
N LEU A 9 -1.97 5.21 7.20
CA LEU A 9 -0.77 4.78 7.91
C LEU A 9 -1.08 4.05 9.23
N PHE A 10 -1.55 2.81 9.10
CA PHE A 10 -1.26 1.82 10.12
C PHE A 10 0.05 1.14 9.73
N PHE A 11 1.13 1.59 10.39
CA PHE A 11 2.48 1.05 10.43
C PHE A 11 2.59 -0.43 10.01
N LEU A 12 3.12 -0.68 8.81
CA LEU A 12 3.56 -2.01 8.35
C LEU A 12 5.10 -2.10 8.43
N THR A 13 5.65 -1.92 9.63
CA THR A 13 6.92 -2.56 9.97
C THR A 13 6.58 -3.91 10.58
N GLN A 14 7.08 -5.00 10.01
CA GLN A 14 6.80 -6.42 10.34
C GLN A 14 5.62 -7.07 9.60
N PHE A 15 5.61 -7.01 8.26
CA PHE A 15 4.85 -8.02 7.50
C PHE A 15 5.71 -8.57 6.37
N ARG A 16 6.27 -9.75 6.64
CA ARG A 16 6.88 -10.63 5.65
C ARG A 16 5.73 -11.28 4.89
N LEU A 17 5.12 -10.56 3.96
CA LEU A 17 4.01 -11.08 3.15
C LEU A 17 4.53 -12.12 2.15
N PRO A 18 3.93 -13.32 2.07
CA PRO A 18 4.05 -14.17 0.90
C PRO A 18 3.16 -13.54 -0.19
N PHE A 19 3.73 -12.64 -0.98
CA PHE A 19 3.10 -12.19 -2.22
C PHE A 19 2.95 -13.39 -3.15
N SER A 20 1.75 -13.99 -3.19
CA SER A 20 1.37 -14.89 -4.28
C SER A 20 1.00 -14.03 -5.48
N LEU A 21 2.03 -13.46 -6.12
CA LEU A 21 1.98 -13.00 -7.50
C LEU A 21 1.70 -14.23 -8.35
N SER A 22 0.52 -14.27 -8.97
CA SER A 22 0.18 -15.26 -9.99
C SER A 22 1.16 -15.12 -11.17
N GLN A 23 2.20 -15.95 -11.15
CA GLN A 23 2.87 -16.63 -12.26
C GLN A 23 3.36 -15.86 -13.51
N TYR A 24 3.32 -14.52 -13.59
CA TYR A 24 3.84 -13.78 -14.76
C TYR A 24 4.85 -12.65 -14.46
N CYS A 25 5.34 -12.51 -13.23
CA CYS A 25 6.39 -11.53 -12.91
C CYS A 25 7.39 -12.11 -11.88
N LEU A 26 7.95 -13.28 -12.19
CA LEU A 26 8.98 -13.94 -11.38
C LEU A 26 10.25 -14.28 -12.17
N THR A 27 10.43 -13.70 -13.36
CA THR A 27 11.70 -13.74 -14.07
C THR A 27 12.36 -12.38 -13.97
N GLU A 28 13.51 -12.37 -13.29
CA GLU A 28 14.43 -11.25 -13.06
C GLU A 28 14.17 -10.35 -11.84
N PHE A 29 14.54 -10.82 -10.65
CA PHE A 29 15.28 -9.94 -9.70
C PHE A 29 16.22 -10.68 -8.73
N LEU A 30 16.49 -11.97 -8.97
CA LEU A 30 17.44 -12.76 -8.17
C LEU A 30 18.34 -13.59 -9.08
N CYS A 31 19.25 -12.93 -9.80
CA CYS A 31 20.47 -13.54 -10.33
C CYS A 31 21.57 -12.49 -10.41
N CYS A 32 22.44 -12.42 -9.41
CA CYS A 32 23.87 -12.73 -9.57
C CYS A 32 24.57 -12.57 -8.21
N GLY A 33 25.39 -13.55 -7.86
CA GLY A 33 26.11 -13.62 -6.61
C GLY A 33 27.18 -12.53 -6.44
N SER A 34 27.56 -12.37 -5.17
CA SER A 34 28.86 -11.90 -4.67
C SER A 34 29.89 -11.41 -5.71
N SER A 35 30.03 -10.09 -5.87
CA SER A 35 31.34 -9.46 -6.14
C SER A 35 31.32 -7.96 -5.83
N ARG A 36 32.43 -7.50 -5.25
CA ARG A 36 32.70 -6.17 -4.71
C ARG A 36 32.99 -5.18 -5.85
N ASN A 37 32.28 -4.05 -5.94
CA ASN A 37 32.83 -2.67 -6.02
C ASN A 37 31.80 -1.64 -6.56
N SER A 38 31.92 -0.42 -6.02
CA SER A 38 31.49 0.88 -6.58
C SER A 38 30.00 1.25 -6.56
N ASN A 39 29.61 2.01 -5.52
CA ASN A 39 28.64 3.13 -5.54
C ASN A 39 27.34 2.99 -6.36
N HIS A 40 26.75 1.80 -6.47
CA HIS A 40 25.39 1.64 -6.95
C HIS A 40 24.48 1.42 -5.75
N MET A 41 24.01 2.53 -5.17
CA MET A 41 22.96 2.49 -4.17
C MET A 41 21.71 1.93 -4.85
N ILE A 42 21.49 0.62 -4.75
CA ILE A 42 20.26 -0.05 -5.17
C ILE A 42 19.16 0.57 -4.30
N LYS A 43 18.56 1.67 -4.74
CA LYS A 43 17.38 2.25 -4.10
C LYS A 43 16.24 1.28 -4.37
N MET A 44 15.92 0.45 -3.39
CA MET A 44 14.76 -0.44 -3.48
C MET A 44 13.49 0.40 -3.59
N ALA A 45 12.71 0.16 -4.65
CA ALA A 45 11.42 0.77 -4.85
C ALA A 45 10.40 0.19 -3.85
N MET A 46 9.60 1.07 -3.24
CA MET A 46 8.52 0.71 -2.32
C MET A 46 7.22 0.51 -3.09
N TRP A 47 6.37 -0.41 -2.63
CA TRP A 47 5.03 -0.60 -3.16
C TRP A 47 3.98 -0.36 -2.09
N VAL A 48 2.97 0.45 -2.41
CA VAL A 48 1.84 0.77 -1.53
C VAL A 48 0.56 0.21 -2.12
N PHE A 49 -0.21 -0.56 -1.34
CA PHE A 49 -1.49 -1.11 -1.78
C PHE A 49 -2.67 -0.25 -1.30
N GLY A 50 -3.40 0.32 -2.25
CA GLY A 50 -4.64 1.04 -2.01
C GLY A 50 -5.85 0.12 -2.04
N TYR A 51 -6.54 0.02 -0.90
CA TYR A 51 -7.80 -0.73 -0.73
C TYR A 51 -9.03 0.17 -0.52
N GLY A 52 -8.85 1.49 -0.55
CA GLY A 52 -9.91 2.46 -0.28
C GLY A 52 -9.86 3.67 -1.19
N SER A 53 -9.85 4.88 -0.61
CA SER A 53 -9.74 6.16 -1.33
C SER A 53 -8.53 6.20 -2.26
N LEU A 54 -7.42 5.56 -1.88
CA LEU A 54 -6.19 5.46 -2.66
C LEU A 54 -6.41 4.91 -4.08
N ILE A 55 -7.41 4.04 -4.29
CA ILE A 55 -7.74 3.49 -5.62
C ILE A 55 -8.08 4.61 -6.63
N TRP A 56 -8.74 5.65 -6.15
CA TRP A 56 -9.24 6.78 -6.95
C TRP A 56 -8.39 8.04 -6.80
N LYS A 57 -7.77 8.25 -5.64
CA LYS A 57 -6.96 9.42 -5.31
C LYS A 57 -5.75 8.99 -4.49
N ALA A 58 -4.61 8.81 -5.15
CA ALA A 58 -3.36 8.41 -4.49
C ALA A 58 -2.84 9.49 -3.52
N GLY A 59 -2.85 10.76 -3.93
CA GLY A 59 -2.39 11.88 -3.08
C GLY A 59 -0.87 12.05 -3.01
N PHE A 60 -0.10 11.18 -3.67
CA PHE A 60 1.37 11.25 -3.80
C PHE A 60 1.80 10.91 -5.23
N ASN A 61 3.05 11.20 -5.60
CA ASN A 61 3.58 10.80 -6.90
C ASN A 61 4.04 9.34 -6.85
N TYR A 62 3.85 8.63 -7.96
CA TYR A 62 4.25 7.24 -8.11
C TYR A 62 4.78 7.01 -9.52
N ASP A 63 5.67 6.03 -9.66
CA ASP A 63 6.27 5.67 -10.94
C ASP A 63 5.35 4.77 -11.77
N ASP A 64 4.61 3.88 -11.11
CA ASP A 64 3.77 2.89 -11.78
C ASP A 64 2.55 2.53 -10.92
N ARG A 65 1.45 2.09 -11.56
CA ARG A 65 0.19 1.69 -10.93
C ARG A 65 -0.33 0.39 -11.54
N LEU A 66 -0.48 -0.63 -10.71
CA LEU A 66 -0.99 -1.94 -11.11
C LEU A 66 -2.30 -2.25 -10.38
N VAL A 67 -3.34 -2.62 -11.12
CA VAL A 67 -4.59 -3.12 -10.51
C VAL A 67 -4.40 -4.59 -10.17
N GLY A 68 -4.77 -4.98 -8.94
CA GLY A 68 -4.56 -6.35 -8.45
C GLY A 68 -5.36 -6.61 -7.19
N PHE A 69 -5.02 -7.68 -6.48
CA PHE A 69 -5.66 -8.05 -5.22
C PHE A 69 -4.65 -8.60 -4.21
N ILE A 70 -5.02 -8.52 -2.94
CA ILE A 70 -4.35 -9.22 -1.84
C ILE A 70 -5.22 -10.40 -1.39
N LYS A 71 -4.58 -11.47 -0.90
CA LYS A 71 -5.24 -12.67 -0.37
C LYS A 71 -5.33 -12.60 1.14
N ASP A 72 -6.26 -13.36 1.71
CA ASP A 72 -6.47 -13.53 3.15
C ASP A 72 -6.91 -12.26 3.89
N TYR A 73 -7.44 -11.30 3.14
CA TYR A 73 -8.02 -10.06 3.65
C TYR A 73 -9.32 -9.75 2.94
N ARG A 74 -10.25 -9.16 3.69
CA ARG A 74 -11.49 -8.62 3.16
C ARG A 74 -11.63 -7.14 3.51
N ARG A 75 -12.39 -6.43 2.69
CA ARG A 75 -12.67 -5.01 2.88
C ARG A 75 -13.96 -4.84 3.68
N VAL A 76 -13.87 -4.18 4.84
CA VAL A 76 -15.02 -3.93 5.72
C VAL A 76 -15.16 -2.44 6.02
N PHE A 77 -16.39 -1.97 6.25
CA PHE A 77 -16.69 -0.58 6.61
C PHE A 77 -16.78 -0.40 8.13
N TYR A 78 -15.74 -0.83 8.85
CA TYR A 78 -15.75 -0.86 10.31
C TYR A 78 -14.98 0.30 10.95
N GLN A 79 -14.20 1.05 10.17
CA GLN A 79 -13.47 2.21 10.68
C GLN A 79 -14.43 3.39 10.84
N GLY A 80 -14.48 3.99 12.04
CA GLY A 80 -15.23 5.22 12.25
C GLY A 80 -14.51 6.42 11.63
N SER A 81 -15.24 7.31 10.96
CA SER A 81 -14.72 8.61 10.50
C SER A 81 -15.64 9.73 10.98
N THR A 82 -15.08 10.63 11.77
CA THR A 82 -15.76 11.80 12.35
C THR A 82 -15.41 13.10 11.62
N ASP A 83 -14.51 13.03 10.64
CA ASP A 83 -13.82 14.15 10.00
C ASP A 83 -14.11 14.27 8.50
N HIS A 84 -14.41 13.15 7.83
CA HIS A 84 -14.62 13.09 6.38
C HIS A 84 -16.00 12.58 5.99
N ARG A 85 -16.42 11.46 6.58
CA ARG A 85 -17.67 10.76 6.21
C ARG A 85 -18.73 10.79 7.30
N GLY A 86 -18.53 11.59 8.33
CA GLY A 86 -19.48 11.83 9.42
C GLY A 86 -19.11 13.06 10.23
N THR A 87 -19.77 13.22 11.37
CA THR A 87 -19.47 14.26 12.37
C THR A 87 -19.11 13.59 13.70
N PRO A 88 -18.58 14.32 14.69
CA PRO A 88 -18.35 13.77 16.03
C PRO A 88 -19.62 13.18 16.67
N GLU A 89 -20.78 13.77 16.41
CA GLU A 89 -22.08 13.33 16.91
C GLU A 89 -22.64 12.14 16.13
N TYR A 90 -22.33 12.06 14.82
CA TYR A 90 -22.79 11.01 13.92
C TYR A 90 -21.62 10.48 13.08
N PRO A 91 -20.80 9.56 13.62
CA PRO A 91 -19.63 9.06 12.92
C PRO A 91 -20.03 8.26 11.68
N GLY A 92 -19.35 8.56 10.58
CA GLY A 92 -19.43 7.79 9.36
C GLY A 92 -18.63 6.50 9.46
N ARG A 93 -18.79 5.64 8.44
CA ARG A 93 -17.99 4.42 8.30
C ARG A 93 -17.09 4.51 7.08
N THR A 94 -15.80 4.28 7.28
CA THR A 94 -14.78 4.17 6.24
C THR A 94 -14.26 2.74 6.14
N VAL A 95 -13.60 2.44 5.03
CA VAL A 95 -13.08 1.11 4.74
C VAL A 95 -11.82 0.82 5.54
N THR A 96 -11.71 -0.41 6.01
CA THR A 96 -10.50 -0.99 6.58
C THR A 96 -10.34 -2.43 6.07
N LEU A 97 -9.18 -3.02 6.31
CA LEU A 97 -8.88 -4.42 5.99
C LEU A 97 -9.02 -5.26 7.25
N GLU A 98 -9.71 -6.38 7.12
CA GLU A 98 -9.83 -7.39 8.16
C GLU A 98 -9.22 -8.70 7.67
N PRO A 99 -8.39 -9.39 8.48
CA PRO A 99 -7.90 -10.73 8.14
C PRO A 99 -9.08 -11.70 7.93
N ALA A 100 -9.13 -12.32 6.76
CA ALA A 100 -10.18 -13.25 6.37
C ALA A 100 -9.58 -14.32 5.45
N PRO A 101 -9.12 -15.46 6.03
CA PRO A 101 -8.46 -16.52 5.26
C PRO A 101 -9.30 -17.00 4.07
N GLY A 102 -8.66 -17.12 2.90
CA GLY A 102 -9.32 -17.55 1.66
C GLY A 102 -10.10 -16.47 0.92
N GLU A 103 -10.27 -15.28 1.50
CA GLU A 103 -10.86 -14.14 0.79
C GLU A 103 -9.82 -13.37 -0.02
N VAL A 104 -10.31 -12.57 -0.97
CA VAL A 104 -9.49 -11.67 -1.79
C VAL A 104 -10.02 -10.26 -1.73
N CYS A 105 -9.13 -9.30 -1.59
CA CYS A 105 -9.46 -7.88 -1.62
C CYS A 105 -8.79 -7.23 -2.83
N TRP A 106 -9.59 -6.80 -3.81
CA TRP A 106 -9.12 -6.06 -4.97
C TRP A 106 -8.67 -4.65 -4.59
N GLY A 107 -7.79 -4.05 -5.40
CA GLY A 107 -7.24 -2.73 -5.17
C GLY A 107 -6.24 -2.32 -6.25
N ALA A 108 -5.36 -1.39 -5.90
CA ALA A 108 -4.28 -0.96 -6.78
C ALA A 108 -2.96 -0.85 -6.00
N ALA A 109 -1.86 -1.31 -6.59
CA ALA A 109 -0.51 -1.17 -6.06
C ALA A 109 0.22 -0.03 -6.78
N TYR A 110 0.91 0.80 -6.03
CA TYR A 110 1.64 1.98 -6.51
C TYR A 110 3.14 1.81 -6.24
N LYS A 111 3.98 1.94 -7.28
CA LYS A 111 5.44 1.86 -7.17
C LYS A 111 6.01 3.24 -6.87
N ILE A 112 6.91 3.33 -5.88
CA ILE A 112 7.53 4.58 -5.45
C ILE A 112 9.04 4.37 -5.28
N SER A 113 9.83 4.96 -6.18
CA SER A 113 11.29 4.85 -6.17
C SER A 113 11.97 6.06 -5.54
N LYS A 114 11.33 7.24 -5.59
CA LYS A 114 11.83 8.49 -5.01
C LYS A 114 11.59 8.53 -3.51
N GLU A 115 12.58 8.99 -2.74
CA GLU A 115 12.51 8.95 -1.27
C GLU A 115 11.49 9.97 -0.72
N GLU A 116 11.47 11.18 -1.30
CA GLU A 116 10.52 12.24 -0.95
C GLU A 116 9.06 11.78 -1.12
N ASP A 117 8.77 11.01 -2.18
CA ASP A 117 7.43 10.49 -2.44
C ASP A 117 7.06 9.32 -1.50
N LYS A 118 8.05 8.58 -0.98
CA LYS A 118 7.79 7.54 0.04
C LYS A 118 7.32 8.15 1.35
N GLU A 119 7.95 9.25 1.78
CA GLU A 119 7.52 9.99 2.97
C GLU A 119 6.08 10.49 2.82
N ALA A 120 5.73 11.02 1.64
CA ALA A 120 4.39 11.47 1.33
C ALA A 120 3.34 10.34 1.26
N ALA A 121 3.74 9.14 0.83
CA ALA A 121 2.85 7.98 0.77
C ALA A 121 2.63 7.31 2.14
N ILE A 122 3.54 7.56 3.07
CA ILE A 122 3.48 7.07 4.45
C ILE A 122 2.73 8.06 5.33
N THR A 123 2.88 9.37 5.14
CA THR A 123 2.22 10.39 5.99
C THR A 123 0.70 10.34 5.84
#